data_AF-A0A392NN54-F1
#
_entry.id   AF-A0A392NN54-F1
#
_cell.length_a   1.000
_cell.length_b   1.000
_cell.length_c   1.000
_cell.angle_alpha   90.00
_cell.angle_beta   90.00
_cell.angle_gamma   90.00
#
_symmetry.space_group_name_H-M   'P 1'
#
loop_
_entity.id
_entity.type
_entity.pdbx_description
1 polymer ?
#
loop_
_entity_poly.entity_id
_entity_poly.type
_entity_poly.pdbx_seq_one_letter_code
_entity_poly.pdbx_strand_id
1 'polypeptide(L)' 'MLRYLLGITEEERQRRREEILATSLKDFKQFIDAVEAVKDKGVVVAVASPDDVDAANKELSNFFQIKKAL' A
#
# COMPACT_ATOMS: atom_id res chain seq x y z
N MET A 1 -14.88 11.23 17.88
CA MET A 1 -15.10 12.24 16.83
C MET A 1 -14.69 11.72 15.44
N LEU A 2 -13.43 11.32 15.20
CA LEU A 2 -12.98 10.80 13.89
C LEU A 2 -13.78 9.58 13.36
N ARG A 3 -14.12 8.62 14.24
CA ARG A 3 -14.89 7.43 13.87
C ARG A 3 -16.29 7.77 13.33
N TYR A 4 -16.93 8.79 13.90
CA TYR A 4 -18.23 9.28 13.45
C TYR A 4 -18.14 9.89 12.05
N LEU A 5 -17.10 10.69 11.78
CA LEU A 5 -16.87 11.29 10.46
C LEU A 5 -16.55 10.26 9.38
N LEU A 6 -15.88 9.16 9.75
CA LEU A 6 -15.57 8.05 8.85
C LEU A 6 -16.71 7.02 8.75
N GLY A 7 -17.84 7.23 9.43
CA GLY A 7 -18.98 6.32 9.43
C GLY A 7 -18.72 4.97 10.11
N ILE A 8 -17.67 4.86 10.93
CA ILE A 8 -17.28 3.60 11.58
C ILE A 8 -18.22 3.35 12.77
N THR A 9 -19.11 2.37 12.62
CA THR A 9 -20.07 2.00 13.67
C THR A 9 -19.45 1.12 14.76
N GLU A 10 -20.16 0.92 15.86
CA GLU A 10 -19.71 0.05 16.94
C GLU A 10 -19.75 -1.42 16.53
N GLU A 11 -20.80 -1.83 15.83
CA GLU A 11 -20.98 -3.18 15.30
C GLU A 11 -19.87 -3.55 14.32
N GLU A 12 -19.53 -2.63 13.40
CA GLU A 12 -18.43 -2.85 12.46
C GLU A 12 -17.10 -3.05 13.19
N ARG A 13 -16.85 -2.27 14.24
CA ARG A 13 -15.63 -2.40 15.05
C ARG A 13 -15.58 -3.71 15.80
N GLN A 14 -16.70 -4.13 16.38
CA GLN A 14 -16.75 -5.38 17.13
C GLN A 14 -16.50 -6.57 16.19
N ARG A 15 -17.15 -6.57 15.01
CA ARG A 15 -16.88 -7.58 13.96
C ARG A 15 -15.40 -7.59 13.55
N ARG A 16 -14.81 -6.44 13.21
CA ARG A 16 -13.38 -6.35 12.85
C ARG A 16 -12.47 -6.86 13.96
N ARG A 17 -12.82 -6.62 15.24
CA ARG A 17 -12.04 -7.11 16.39
C ARG A 17 -12.04 -8.64 16.44
N GLU A 18 -13.20 -9.24 16.26
CA GLU A 18 -13.34 -10.71 16.23
C GLU A 18 -12.58 -11.31 15.04
N GLU A 19 -12.70 -10.71 13.86
CA GLU A 19 -11.93 -11.09 12.67
C GLU A 19 -10.42 -11.02 12.92
N ILE A 20 -9.92 -9.93 13.53
CA ILE A 20 -8.49 -9.78 13.87
C ILE A 20 -8.03 -10.86 14.84
N LEU A 21 -8.78 -11.11 15.92
CA LEU A 21 -8.42 -12.11 16.94
C LEU A 21 -8.51 -13.55 16.43
N ALA A 22 -9.32 -13.80 15.40
CA ALA A 22 -9.51 -15.10 14.78
C ALA A 22 -8.63 -15.33 13.53
N THR A 23 -7.72 -14.39 13.21
CA THR A 23 -6.86 -14.49 12.02
C THR A 23 -6.08 -15.81 12.00
N SER A 24 -6.07 -16.46 10.83
CA SER A 24 -5.49 -17.79 10.61
C SER A 24 -4.51 -17.79 9.45
N LEU A 25 -3.76 -18.90 9.28
CA LEU A 25 -2.85 -19.09 8.15
C LEU A 25 -3.55 -18.97 6.78
N LYS A 26 -4.83 -19.35 6.70
CA LYS A 26 -5.61 -19.23 5.45
C LYS A 26 -5.73 -17.78 5.02
N ASP A 27 -5.97 -16.88 5.97
CA ASP A 27 -6.18 -15.46 5.69
C ASP A 27 -4.90 -14.81 5.15
N PHE A 28 -3.72 -15.22 5.65
CA PHE A 28 -2.44 -14.79 5.08
C PHE A 28 -2.28 -15.21 3.61
N LYS A 29 -2.64 -16.46 3.27
CA LYS A 29 -2.54 -16.95 1.90
C LYS A 29 -3.50 -16.20 0.97
N GLN A 30 -4.74 -15.96 1.43
CA GLN A 30 -5.71 -15.19 0.65
C GLN A 30 -5.31 -13.72 0.49
N PHE A 31 -4.65 -13.14 1.49
CA PHE A 31 -4.19 -11.77 1.40
C PHE A 31 -3.04 -11.60 0.39
N ILE A 32 -2.24 -12.63 0.12
CA ILE A 32 -1.21 -12.60 -0.93
C ILE A 32 -1.83 -12.29 -2.29
N ASP A 33 -2.93 -12.95 -2.65
CA ASP A 33 -3.62 -12.72 -3.93
C ASP A 33 -4.06 -11.25 -4.08
N ALA A 34 -4.47 -10.62 -2.97
CA ALA A 34 -4.81 -9.20 -2.96
C ALA A 34 -3.59 -8.29 -3.13
N VAL A 35 -2.44 -8.66 -2.56
CA VAL A 35 -1.18 -7.92 -2.68
C VAL A 35 -0.53 -8.10 -4.05
N GLU A 36 -0.68 -9.25 -4.71
CA GLU A 36 -0.19 -9.48 -6.07
C GLU A 36 -0.75 -8.44 -7.06
N ALA A 37 -2.00 -8.01 -6.88
CA ALA A 37 -2.56 -6.93 -7.70
C ALA A 37 -1.77 -5.62 -7.61
N VAL A 38 -1.12 -5.33 -6.47
CA VAL A 38 -0.28 -4.14 -6.28
C VAL A 38 1.06 -4.29 -7.00
N LYS A 39 1.60 -5.50 -7.10
CA LYS A 39 2.82 -5.74 -7.89
C LYS A 39 2.62 -5.34 -9.35
N ASP A 40 1.46 -5.67 -9.93
CA ASP A 40 1.20 -5.43 -11.36
C ASP A 40 0.58 -4.06 -11.66
N LYS A 41 -0.19 -3.47 -10.72
CA LYS A 41 -0.95 -2.23 -10.93
C LYS A 41 -0.57 -1.10 -9.97
N GLY A 42 0.39 -1.33 -9.09
CA GLY A 42 0.85 -0.35 -8.13
C GLY A 42 1.54 0.84 -8.79
N VAL A 43 1.43 1.99 -8.14
CA VAL A 43 2.16 3.19 -8.54
C VAL A 43 3.35 3.35 -7.59
N VAL A 44 4.54 3.50 -8.17
CA VAL A 44 5.78 3.69 -7.40
C VAL A 44 6.13 5.17 -7.35
N VAL A 45 6.34 5.70 -6.15
CA VAL A 45 6.82 7.07 -5.93
C VAL A 45 7.98 7.00 -4.93
N ALA A 46 9.10 7.63 -5.26
CA ALA A 46 10.28 7.69 -4.40
C ALA A 46 10.75 9.15 -4.26
N VAL A 47 11.19 9.50 -3.06
CA VAL A 47 11.95 10.73 -2.79
C VAL A 47 13.40 10.31 -2.60
N ALA A 48 14.25 10.68 -3.55
CA ALA A 48 15.63 10.22 -3.61
C ALA A 48 16.56 11.31 -4.18
N SER A 49 17.88 11.07 -4.10
CA SER A 49 18.86 11.97 -4.69
C SER A 49 18.73 11.98 -6.22
N PRO A 50 19.10 13.08 -6.90
CA PRO A 50 19.11 13.13 -8.36
C PRO A 50 19.96 12.00 -8.97
N ASP A 51 21.12 11.70 -8.36
CA ASP A 51 22.05 10.67 -8.84
C ASP A 51 21.41 9.27 -8.80
N ASP A 52 20.69 8.94 -7.73
CA ASP A 52 19.99 7.66 -7.59
C ASP A 52 18.82 7.52 -8.57
N VAL A 53 18.07 8.62 -8.78
CA VAL A 53 16.95 8.62 -9.74
C VAL A 53 17.48 8.44 -11.17
N ASP A 54 18.58 9.11 -11.51
CA ASP A 54 19.22 8.97 -12.82
C ASP A 54 19.80 7.56 -13.03
N ALA A 55 20.40 6.96 -12.00
CA ALA A 55 20.86 5.58 -12.05
C ALA A 55 19.69 4.60 -12.29
N ALA A 56 18.61 4.72 -11.52
CA ALA A 56 17.44 3.86 -11.63
C ALA A 56 16.72 4.02 -12.99
N ASN A 57 16.62 5.24 -13.52
CA ASN A 57 16.02 5.48 -14.83
C ASN A 57 16.86 4.93 -16.00
N LYS A 58 18.19 4.87 -15.86
CA LYS A 58 19.04 4.20 -16.85
C LYS A 58 18.85 2.69 -16.84
N GLU A 59 18.68 2.08 -15.66
CA GLU A 59 18.46 0.64 -15.52
C GLU A 59 17.05 0.21 -15.97
N LEU A 60 16.04 1.00 -15.61
CA LEU A 60 14.62 0.67 -15.80
C LEU A 60 13.94 1.45 -16.94
N SER A 61 14.73 1.96 -17.90
CA SER A 61 14.21 2.62 -19.12
C SER A 61 13.23 3.77 -18.85
N ASN A 62 13.65 4.76 -18.05
CA ASN A 62 12.87 5.93 -17.66
C ASN A 62 11.59 5.61 -16.87
N PHE A 63 11.67 4.61 -15.99
CA PHE A 63 10.57 4.18 -15.13
C PHE A 63 9.98 5.30 -14.25
N PHE A 64 10.83 6.17 -13.70
CA PHE A 64 10.43 7.26 -12.82
C PHE A 64 10.25 8.58 -13.57
N GLN A 65 9.07 9.19 -13.40
CA GLN A 65 8.84 10.57 -13.79
C GLN A 65 9.41 11.53 -12.72
N ILE A 66 10.40 12.33 -13.09
CA ILE A 66 11.09 13.23 -12.17
C ILE A 66 10.19 14.43 -11.82
N LYS A 67 9.93 14.62 -10.52
CA LYS A 67 9.36 15.85 -9.95
C LYS A 67 10.34 16.43 -8.94
N LYS A 68 10.84 17.65 -9.22
CA LYS A 68 11.75 18.35 -8.31
C LYS A 68 10.97 18.89 -7.11
N ALA A 69 11.39 18.52 -5.91
CA ALA A 69 11.01 19.22 -4.70
C ALA A 69 11.86 20.50 -4.57
N LEU A 70 11.35 21.47 -3.79
CA LEU A 70 11.90 22.82 -3.58
C LEU A 70 13.42 22.85 -3.33
#